data_AF-A0AAU9X815-F1
#
_entry.id   AF-A0AAU9X815-F1
#
_cell.length_a   1.000
_cell.length_b   1.000
_cell.length_c   1.000
_cell.angle_alpha   90.00
_cell.angle_beta   90.00
_cell.angle_gamma   90.00
#
_symmetry.space_group_name_H-M   'P 1'
#
loop_
_entity.id
_entity.type
_entity.pdbx_description
1 polymer ?
#
loop_
_entity_poly.entity_id
_entity_poly.type
_entity_poly.pdbx_seq_one_letter_code
_entity_poly.pdbx_strand_id
1 'polypeptide(L)'
;MATALEYTAEQLNYYRICYVVTDVLTEGLRIIFKQEWDNRYWRTWGEWKDQPNNGLDFCNGESLRNRSRNARLLITMKNGDTAEWDCTMLFYAILNSDCINGLNPTVRSHVNDLRKLRNEDFAHMPRGHLSEKDFQRVILKVKNAFLLLEFASYGPLRLQNLFYHTGLKITAFRY
;
A
#
# COMPACT_ATOMS: atom_id res chain seq x y z
N MET A 1 -31.42 7.88 -29.95
CA MET A 1 -31.29 7.53 -28.52
C MET A 1 -29.98 6.79 -28.37
N ALA A 2 -29.04 7.30 -27.57
CA ALA A 2 -27.80 6.59 -27.28
C ALA A 2 -28.12 5.49 -26.26
N THR A 3 -27.91 4.23 -26.63
CA THR A 3 -27.94 3.11 -25.68
C THR A 3 -26.82 3.31 -24.67
N ALA A 4 -27.15 3.36 -23.38
CA ALA A 4 -26.13 3.36 -22.34
C ALA A 4 -25.28 2.10 -22.50
N LEU A 5 -23.97 2.26 -22.64
CA LEU A 5 -23.04 1.14 -22.67
C LEU A 5 -22.98 0.56 -21.25
N GLU A 6 -23.62 -0.57 -21.01
CA GLU A 6 -23.54 -1.26 -19.72
C GLU A 6 -22.29 -2.14 -19.66
N TYR A 7 -21.51 -1.99 -18.58
CA TYR A 7 -20.36 -2.85 -18.33
C TYR A 7 -20.79 -4.26 -17.91
N THR A 8 -20.08 -5.28 -18.40
CA THR A 8 -20.27 -6.66 -17.96
C THR A 8 -19.82 -6.85 -16.52
N ALA A 9 -20.28 -7.93 -15.87
CA ALA A 9 -19.83 -8.27 -14.52
C ALA A 9 -18.29 -8.42 -14.43
N GLU A 10 -17.66 -8.98 -15.46
CA GLU A 10 -16.20 -9.13 -15.50
C GLU A 10 -15.46 -7.80 -15.64
N GLN A 11 -16.04 -6.85 -16.38
CA GLN A 11 -15.52 -5.48 -16.49
C GLN A 11 -15.63 -4.74 -15.16
N LEU A 12 -16.78 -4.87 -14.48
CA LEU A 12 -16.97 -4.30 -13.14
C LEU A 12 -15.98 -4.91 -12.12
N ASN A 13 -15.73 -6.21 -12.18
CA ASN A 13 -14.75 -6.87 -11.32
C ASN A 13 -13.33 -6.37 -11.58
N TYR A 14 -12.96 -6.15 -12.85
CA TYR A 14 -11.68 -5.53 -13.19
C TYR A 14 -11.56 -4.12 -12.58
N TYR A 15 -12.56 -3.25 -12.75
CA TYR A 15 -12.56 -1.91 -12.16
C TYR A 15 -12.46 -1.92 -10.63
N ARG A 16 -13.14 -2.85 -9.96
CA ARG A 16 -13.05 -3.01 -8.50
C ARG A 16 -11.64 -3.42 -8.06
N ILE A 17 -10.97 -4.32 -8.77
CA ILE A 17 -9.58 -4.68 -8.44
C ILE A 17 -8.62 -3.53 -8.72
N CYS A 18 -8.82 -2.77 -9.80
CA CYS A 18 -8.03 -1.56 -10.03
C CYS A 18 -8.07 -0.68 -8.77
N TYR A 19 -9.27 -0.32 -8.31
CA TYR A 19 -9.46 0.47 -7.09
C TYR A 19 -8.80 -0.17 -5.85
N VAL A 20 -8.91 -1.48 -5.67
CA VAL A 20 -8.26 -2.16 -4.54
C VAL A 20 -6.73 -2.07 -4.62
N VAL A 21 -6.14 -2.27 -5.80
CA VAL A 21 -4.68 -2.28 -5.98
C VAL A 21 -4.11 -0.86 -6.02
N THR A 22 -4.88 0.14 -6.46
CA THR A 22 -4.44 1.53 -6.55
C THR A 22 -4.70 2.32 -5.28
N ASP A 23 -5.88 2.18 -4.67
CA ASP A 23 -6.30 3.06 -3.57
C ASP A 23 -6.18 2.32 -2.24
N VAL A 24 -6.89 1.19 -2.08
CA VAL A 24 -6.93 0.44 -0.82
C VAL A 24 -5.54 -0.04 -0.41
N LEU A 25 -4.79 -0.60 -1.35
CA LEU A 25 -3.43 -1.07 -1.12
C LEU A 25 -2.51 0.10 -0.74
N THR A 26 -2.60 1.22 -1.44
CA THR A 26 -1.76 2.41 -1.19
C THR A 26 -2.05 2.99 0.20
N GLU A 27 -3.32 3.13 0.59
CA GLU A 27 -3.67 3.60 1.93
C GLU A 27 -3.14 2.68 3.03
N GLY A 28 -3.30 1.37 2.86
CA GLY A 28 -2.79 0.41 3.83
C GLY A 28 -1.26 0.48 3.97
N LEU A 29 -0.53 0.65 2.86
CA LEU A 29 0.92 0.86 2.89
C LEU A 29 1.32 2.17 3.56
N ARG A 30 0.56 3.26 3.39
CA ARG A 30 0.83 4.54 4.10
C ARG A 30 0.76 4.36 5.61
N ILE A 31 -0.26 3.66 6.10
CA ILE A 31 -0.41 3.40 7.53
C ILE A 31 0.81 2.62 8.06
N ILE A 32 1.22 1.56 7.35
CA ILE A 32 2.38 0.74 7.73
C ILE A 32 3.66 1.56 7.75
N PHE A 33 3.89 2.36 6.71
CA PHE A 33 5.05 3.24 6.64
C PHE A 33 5.11 4.20 7.84
N LYS A 34 4.00 4.90 8.14
CA LYS A 34 3.95 5.84 9.27
C LYS A 34 4.19 5.14 10.60
N GLN A 35 3.58 3.98 10.82
CA GLN A 35 3.83 3.19 12.03
C GLN A 35 5.30 2.80 12.17
N GLU A 36 5.92 2.29 11.11
CA GLU A 36 7.33 1.90 11.13
C GLU A 36 8.26 3.10 11.33
N TRP A 37 7.91 4.26 10.76
CA TRP A 37 8.63 5.50 10.99
C TRP A 37 8.53 5.94 12.45
N ASP A 38 7.31 6.06 12.98
CA ASP A 38 7.05 6.57 14.33
C ASP A 38 7.71 5.69 15.39
N ASN A 39 7.61 4.36 15.24
CA ASN A 39 8.26 3.42 16.13
C ASN A 39 9.78 3.63 16.25
N ARG A 40 10.42 4.11 15.18
CA ARG A 40 11.87 4.34 15.12
C ARG A 40 12.26 5.73 15.57
N TYR A 41 11.49 6.72 15.14
CA TYR A 41 11.95 8.10 15.11
C TYR A 41 11.19 9.03 16.03
N TRP A 42 10.16 8.57 16.76
CA TRP A 42 9.37 9.44 17.63
C TRP A 42 10.19 10.27 18.62
N ARG A 43 11.37 9.78 19.08
CA ARG A 43 12.28 10.52 19.97
C ARG A 43 13.29 11.41 19.26
N THR A 44 13.61 11.15 17.99
CA THR A 44 14.71 11.81 17.27
C THR A 44 14.20 12.77 16.21
N TRP A 45 13.48 12.28 15.20
CA TRP A 45 12.88 13.09 14.13
C TRP A 45 11.39 13.36 14.33
N GLY A 46 10.80 12.76 15.37
CA GLY A 46 9.38 12.85 15.66
C GLY A 46 8.53 11.97 14.76
N GLU A 47 7.23 12.04 15.00
CA GLU A 47 6.21 11.31 14.24
C GLU A 47 6.06 11.84 12.81
N TRP A 48 5.57 10.99 11.91
CA TRP A 48 5.24 11.36 10.55
C TRP A 48 3.91 12.12 10.48
N LYS A 49 3.97 13.41 10.13
CA LYS A 49 2.82 14.33 10.12
C LYS A 49 2.47 14.85 8.73
N ASP A 50 3.01 14.24 7.68
CA ASP A 50 2.83 14.65 6.29
C ASP A 50 3.29 16.09 6.02
N GLN A 51 4.41 16.48 6.63
CA GLN A 51 4.99 17.82 6.49
C GLN A 51 6.32 17.79 5.73
N PRO A 52 6.71 18.89 5.06
CA PRO A 52 7.99 18.98 4.35
C PRO A 52 9.21 18.56 5.18
N ASN A 53 9.20 18.83 6.49
CA ASN A 53 10.29 18.39 7.38
C ASN A 53 10.41 16.87 7.46
N ASN A 54 9.29 16.13 7.52
CA ASN A 54 9.33 14.66 7.50
C ASN A 54 9.97 14.13 6.20
N GLY A 55 9.59 14.71 5.06
CA GLY A 55 10.16 14.35 3.75
C GLY A 55 11.65 14.68 3.65
N LEU A 56 12.07 15.82 4.20
CA LEU A 56 13.49 16.20 4.29
C LEU A 56 14.29 15.23 5.16
N ASP A 57 13.80 14.90 6.35
CA ASP A 57 14.45 13.97 7.27
C ASP A 57 14.57 12.58 6.64
N PHE A 58 13.50 12.08 6.01
CA PHE A 58 13.54 10.82 5.24
C PHE A 58 14.59 10.87 4.13
N CYS A 59 14.59 11.90 3.29
CA CYS A 59 15.59 12.04 2.22
C CYS A 59 17.01 12.16 2.77
N ASN A 60 17.19 12.79 3.93
CA ASN A 60 18.48 12.96 4.59
C ASN A 60 18.95 11.70 5.32
N GLY A 61 18.05 10.80 5.69
CA GLY A 61 18.37 9.49 6.25
C GLY A 61 18.86 8.49 5.20
N GLU A 62 18.53 8.68 3.92
CA GLU A 62 19.01 7.81 2.84
C GLU A 62 20.52 7.96 2.58
N SER A 63 21.21 6.85 2.29
CA SER A 63 22.58 6.86 1.81
C SER A 63 22.70 7.55 0.44
N LEU A 64 23.88 8.12 0.13
CA LEU A 64 24.13 8.75 -1.18
C LEU A 64 23.82 7.81 -2.35
N ARG A 65 24.11 6.51 -2.18
CA ARG A 65 23.82 5.47 -3.17
C ARG A 65 22.32 5.33 -3.40
N ASN A 66 21.51 5.24 -2.34
CA ASN A 66 20.06 5.14 -2.48
C ASN A 66 19.44 6.41 -3.03
N ARG A 67 19.94 7.58 -2.62
CA ARG A 67 19.49 8.87 -3.17
C ARG A 67 19.70 8.96 -4.68
N SER A 68 20.88 8.56 -5.16
CA SER A 68 21.18 8.57 -6.60
C SER A 68 20.28 7.60 -7.37
N ARG A 69 20.11 6.37 -6.87
CA ARG A 69 19.31 5.33 -7.54
C ARG A 69 17.82 5.66 -7.60
N ASN A 70 17.30 6.27 -6.55
CA ASN A 70 15.86 6.54 -6.38
C ASN A 70 15.53 8.03 -6.50
N ALA A 71 16.41 8.84 -7.10
CA ALA A 71 16.26 10.29 -7.20
C ALA A 71 14.89 10.72 -7.72
N ARG A 72 14.36 9.99 -8.72
CA ARG A 72 13.02 10.25 -9.28
C ARG A 72 11.90 10.12 -8.25
N LEU A 73 11.95 9.12 -7.37
CA LEU A 73 10.95 8.94 -6.32
C LEU A 73 11.13 10.01 -5.24
N LEU A 74 12.39 10.28 -4.86
CA LEU A 74 12.71 11.22 -3.78
C LEU A 74 12.35 12.67 -4.09
N ILE A 75 12.24 13.06 -5.36
CA ILE A 75 11.74 14.40 -5.75
C ILE A 75 10.36 14.65 -5.14
N THR A 76 9.43 13.70 -5.26
CA THR A 76 8.09 13.80 -4.69
C THR A 76 8.13 13.53 -3.19
N MET A 77 8.85 12.49 -2.74
CA MET A 77 8.85 12.10 -1.33
C MET A 77 9.41 13.18 -0.40
N LYS A 78 10.26 14.08 -0.91
CA LYS A 78 10.79 15.23 -0.17
C LYS A 78 9.71 16.21 0.31
N ASN A 79 8.53 16.23 -0.34
CA ASN A 79 7.40 17.04 0.12
C ASN A 79 6.82 16.55 1.46
N GLY A 80 7.09 15.28 1.82
CA GLY A 80 6.64 14.66 3.05
C GLY A 80 5.17 14.26 3.07
N ASP A 81 4.35 14.75 2.14
CA ASP A 81 2.95 14.36 2.04
C ASP A 81 2.80 12.96 1.44
N THR A 82 2.45 11.97 2.28
CA THR A 82 2.25 10.59 1.81
C THR A 82 1.04 10.45 0.89
N ALA A 83 0.11 11.40 0.85
CA ALA A 83 -0.99 11.42 -0.11
C ALA A 83 -0.51 11.51 -1.57
N GLU A 84 0.65 12.12 -1.80
CA GLU A 84 1.30 12.20 -3.12
C GLU A 84 2.04 10.90 -3.50
N TRP A 85 2.22 9.98 -2.53
CA TRP A 85 3.02 8.78 -2.74
C TRP A 85 2.17 7.69 -3.37
N ASP A 86 2.64 7.18 -4.51
CA ASP A 86 2.10 5.98 -5.11
C ASP A 86 2.62 4.72 -4.38
N CYS A 87 2.04 3.57 -4.70
CA CYS A 87 2.49 2.31 -4.12
C CYS A 87 3.95 1.97 -4.48
N THR A 88 4.54 2.53 -5.54
CA THR A 88 5.96 2.33 -5.87
C THR A 88 6.86 3.02 -4.86
N MET A 89 6.55 4.28 -4.54
CA MET A 89 7.21 5.06 -3.51
C MET A 89 7.07 4.40 -2.14
N LEU A 90 5.89 3.90 -1.80
CA LEU A 90 5.65 3.20 -0.54
C LEU A 90 6.39 1.86 -0.44
N PHE A 91 6.44 1.06 -1.50
CA PHE A 91 7.24 -0.16 -1.50
C PHE A 91 8.73 0.14 -1.35
N TYR A 92 9.22 1.20 -1.99
CA TYR A 92 10.59 1.67 -1.77
C TYR A 92 10.81 2.08 -0.31
N ALA A 93 9.95 2.96 0.22
CA ALA A 93 10.04 3.47 1.57
C ALA A 93 10.06 2.37 2.64
N ILE A 94 9.26 1.32 2.46
CA ILE A 94 9.13 0.24 3.46
C ILE A 94 10.20 -0.85 3.27
N LEU A 95 10.46 -1.27 2.04
CA LEU A 95 11.29 -2.47 1.78
C LEU A 95 12.77 -2.17 1.53
N ASN A 96 13.08 -0.97 1.03
CA ASN A 96 14.37 -0.67 0.41
C ASN A 96 15.04 0.62 0.92
N SER A 97 14.32 1.44 1.69
CA SER A 97 14.85 2.64 2.36
C SER A 97 15.88 2.27 3.43
N ASP A 98 16.90 3.10 3.57
CA ASP A 98 17.86 3.00 4.67
C ASP A 98 17.24 3.43 6.01
N CYS A 99 16.18 4.25 5.97
CA CYS A 99 15.46 4.76 7.14
C CYS A 99 14.57 3.67 7.79
N ILE A 100 14.06 2.72 7.01
CA ILE A 100 13.25 1.60 7.50
C ILE A 100 14.09 0.31 7.49
N ASN A 101 15.23 0.34 8.18
CA ASN A 101 16.08 -0.84 8.35
C ASN A 101 15.55 -1.80 9.44
N GLY A 102 15.88 -3.09 9.41
CA GLY A 102 15.46 -4.02 10.49
C GLY A 102 13.94 -4.18 10.63
N LEU A 103 13.20 -4.07 9.53
CA LEU A 103 11.77 -4.37 9.48
C LEU A 103 11.51 -5.80 9.97
N ASN A 104 10.42 -6.00 10.73
CA ASN A 104 10.00 -7.35 11.16
C ASN A 104 9.92 -8.28 9.92
N PRO A 105 10.57 -9.46 9.93
CA PRO A 105 10.61 -10.35 8.76
C PRO A 105 9.22 -10.71 8.22
N THR A 106 8.24 -10.86 9.10
CA THR A 106 6.85 -11.15 8.74
C THR A 106 6.20 -9.95 8.04
N VAL A 107 6.36 -8.73 8.58
CA VAL A 107 5.89 -7.50 7.92
C VAL A 107 6.55 -7.35 6.55
N ARG A 108 7.87 -7.55 6.46
CA ARG A 108 8.63 -7.49 5.20
C ARG A 108 8.09 -8.48 4.17
N SER A 109 7.81 -9.72 4.58
CA SER A 109 7.26 -10.75 3.69
C SER A 109 5.91 -10.33 3.14
N HIS A 110 4.98 -9.91 4.00
CA HIS A 110 3.63 -9.54 3.56
C HIS A 110 3.61 -8.29 2.67
N VAL A 111 4.42 -7.27 2.97
CA VAL A 111 4.56 -6.10 2.08
C VAL A 111 5.16 -6.51 0.73
N ASN A 112 6.12 -7.44 0.71
CA ASN A 112 6.67 -7.96 -0.53
C ASN A 112 5.66 -8.81 -1.32
N ASP A 113 4.78 -9.55 -0.66
CA ASP A 113 3.70 -10.28 -1.32
C ASP A 113 2.67 -9.34 -1.96
N LEU A 114 2.34 -8.22 -1.29
CA LEU A 114 1.54 -7.14 -1.89
C LEU A 114 2.23 -6.52 -3.11
N ARG A 115 3.55 -6.33 -3.04
CA ARG A 115 4.35 -5.83 -4.18
C ARG A 115 4.30 -6.78 -5.37
N LYS A 116 4.45 -8.09 -5.14
CA LYS A 116 4.33 -9.10 -6.19
C LYS A 116 2.92 -9.16 -6.76
N LEU A 117 1.88 -9.07 -5.92
CA LEU A 117 0.50 -9.01 -6.38
C LEU A 117 0.27 -7.83 -7.33
N ARG A 118 0.75 -6.64 -6.98
CA ARG A 118 0.64 -5.48 -7.88
C ARG A 118 1.45 -5.64 -9.16
N ASN A 119 2.71 -6.05 -9.04
CA ASN A 119 3.66 -5.95 -10.15
C ASN A 119 3.64 -7.15 -11.09
N GLU A 120 3.26 -8.33 -10.59
CA GLU A 120 3.31 -9.59 -11.32
C GLU A 120 1.88 -10.06 -11.59
N ASP A 121 1.06 -10.26 -10.56
CA ASP A 121 -0.30 -10.79 -10.75
C ASP A 121 -1.20 -9.79 -11.51
N PHE A 122 -1.21 -8.52 -11.09
CA PHE A 122 -2.09 -7.51 -11.69
C PHE A 122 -1.59 -7.00 -13.04
N ALA A 123 -0.27 -6.90 -13.24
CA ALA A 123 0.30 -6.47 -14.53
C ALA A 123 -0.03 -7.43 -15.68
N HIS A 124 -0.33 -8.70 -15.37
CA HIS A 124 -0.69 -9.73 -16.33
C HIS A 124 -2.20 -10.01 -16.42
N MET A 125 -3.05 -9.25 -15.70
CA MET A 125 -4.50 -9.46 -15.78
C MET A 125 -5.06 -9.08 -17.17
N PRO A 126 -6.11 -9.79 -17.63
CA PRO A 126 -6.75 -9.48 -18.90
C PRO A 126 -7.24 -8.03 -18.91
N ARG A 127 -6.88 -7.29 -19.96
CA ARG A 127 -7.18 -5.85 -20.07
C ARG A 127 -8.69 -5.62 -20.07
N GLY A 128 -9.22 -5.23 -18.91
CA GLY A 128 -10.61 -4.85 -18.75
C GLY A 128 -11.57 -6.00 -18.41
N HIS A 129 -11.13 -7.24 -18.24
CA HIS A 129 -12.02 -8.36 -17.92
C HIS A 129 -11.41 -9.24 -16.82
N LEU A 130 -12.18 -9.50 -15.76
CA LEU A 130 -11.75 -10.34 -14.65
C LEU A 130 -12.88 -11.27 -14.21
N SER A 131 -12.62 -12.58 -14.29
CA SER A 131 -13.57 -13.59 -13.83
C SER A 131 -13.86 -13.44 -12.34
N GLU A 132 -15.05 -13.83 -11.90
CA GLU A 132 -15.41 -13.81 -10.47
C GLU A 132 -14.44 -14.65 -9.62
N LYS A 133 -13.98 -15.80 -10.14
CA LYS A 133 -13.02 -16.66 -9.46
C LYS A 133 -11.68 -15.96 -9.24
N ASP A 134 -11.18 -15.26 -10.26
CA ASP A 134 -9.92 -14.53 -10.17
C ASP A 134 -10.06 -13.30 -9.27
N PHE A 135 -11.21 -12.59 -9.37
CA PHE A 135 -11.59 -11.50 -8.50
C PHE A 135 -11.51 -11.90 -7.02
N GLN A 136 -12.22 -12.96 -6.62
CA GLN A 136 -12.25 -13.45 -5.24
C GLN A 136 -10.86 -13.89 -4.76
N ARG A 137 -10.07 -14.54 -5.62
CA ARG A 137 -8.70 -14.94 -5.30
C ARG A 137 -7.82 -13.74 -4.96
N VAL A 138 -7.87 -12.68 -5.77
CA VAL A 138 -7.06 -11.46 -5.56
C VAL A 138 -7.49 -10.74 -4.28
N ILE A 139 -8.80 -10.56 -4.10
CA ILE A 139 -9.36 -9.98 -2.89
C ILE A 139 -8.88 -10.75 -1.64
N LEU A 140 -8.94 -12.07 -1.67
CA LEU A 140 -8.53 -12.90 -0.54
C LEU A 140 -7.04 -12.72 -0.23
N LYS A 141 -6.17 -12.66 -1.25
CA LYS A 141 -4.74 -12.37 -1.05
C LYS A 141 -4.52 -11.01 -0.39
N VAL A 142 -5.18 -9.95 -0.89
CA VAL A 142 -5.05 -8.60 -0.33
C VAL A 142 -5.56 -8.56 1.12
N LYS A 143 -6.73 -9.15 1.40
CA LYS A 143 -7.29 -9.25 2.75
C LYS A 143 -6.36 -9.99 3.70
N ASN A 144 -5.86 -11.15 3.31
CA ASN A 144 -4.98 -11.95 4.15
C ASN A 144 -3.67 -11.22 4.45
N ALA A 145 -3.06 -10.59 3.43
CA ALA A 145 -1.85 -9.80 3.65
C ALA A 145 -2.09 -8.67 4.66
N PHE A 146 -3.22 -7.96 4.53
CA PHE A 146 -3.56 -6.88 5.45
C PHE A 146 -3.91 -7.34 6.87
N LEU A 147 -4.66 -8.44 7.02
CA LEU A 147 -4.91 -9.05 8.33
C LEU A 147 -3.61 -9.47 9.00
N LEU A 148 -2.71 -10.10 8.24
CA LEU A 148 -1.42 -10.53 8.80
C LEU A 148 -0.52 -9.33 9.13
N LEU A 149 -0.65 -8.22 8.40
CA LEU A 149 0.01 -6.96 8.73
C LEU A 149 -0.57 -6.34 10.01
N GLU A 150 -1.89 -6.39 10.22
CA GLU A 150 -2.52 -5.98 11.49
C GLU A 150 -1.92 -6.74 12.67
N PHE A 151 -1.80 -8.08 12.56
CA PHE A 151 -1.23 -8.90 13.63
C PHE A 151 0.27 -8.70 13.84
N ALA A 152 1.01 -8.36 12.78
CA ALA A 152 2.45 -8.19 12.84
C ALA A 152 2.86 -6.75 13.23
N SER A 153 1.96 -5.78 13.06
CA SER A 153 2.16 -4.38 13.43
C SER A 153 1.88 -4.15 14.91
N TYR A 154 2.55 -3.17 15.52
CA TYR A 154 2.47 -2.86 16.96
C TYR A 154 1.15 -2.20 17.41
N GLY A 155 0.11 -2.21 16.57
CA GLY A 155 -1.22 -1.69 16.89
C GLY A 155 -2.24 -1.96 15.77
N PRO A 156 -3.56 -1.93 16.05
CA PRO A 156 -4.57 -2.30 15.06
C PRO A 156 -4.56 -1.31 13.88
N LEU A 157 -4.26 -1.80 12.67
CA LEU A 157 -4.50 -1.04 11.45
C LEU A 157 -6.03 -0.87 11.32
N ARG A 158 -6.53 0.36 11.14
CA ARG A 158 -7.97 0.60 10.93
C ARG A 158 -8.37 0.29 9.49
N LEU A 159 -8.16 -0.95 9.02
CA LEU A 159 -8.42 -1.35 7.63
C LEU A 159 -9.88 -1.75 7.35
N GLN A 160 -10.71 -1.83 8.40
CA GLN A 160 -12.13 -2.21 8.31
C GLN A 160 -12.94 -1.30 7.35
N ASN A 161 -12.52 -0.03 7.20
CA ASN A 161 -13.20 0.93 6.31
C ASN A 161 -12.71 0.89 4.85
N LEU A 162 -11.51 0.35 4.58
CA LEU A 162 -10.92 0.40 3.23
C LEU A 162 -11.65 -0.50 2.22
N PHE A 163 -12.28 -1.58 2.70
CA PHE A 163 -13.01 -2.52 1.84
C PHE A 163 -14.50 -2.19 1.68
N TYR A 164 -15.01 -1.15 2.34
CA TYR A 164 -16.45 -0.82 2.31
C TYR A 164 -16.96 -0.58 0.88
N HIS A 165 -16.19 0.11 0.04
CA HIS A 165 -16.54 0.41 -1.36
C HIS A 165 -16.37 -0.76 -2.33
N THR A 166 -15.77 -1.87 -1.90
CA THR A 166 -15.59 -3.07 -2.73
C THR A 166 -16.83 -3.99 -2.71
N GLY A 167 -17.87 -3.63 -1.93
CA GLY A 167 -19.03 -4.49 -1.67
C GLY A 167 -18.73 -5.66 -0.74
N LEU A 168 -17.48 -5.82 -0.29
CA LEU A 168 -17.07 -6.82 0.68
C LEU A 168 -17.20 -6.23 2.08
N LYS A 169 -18.35 -6.46 2.74
CA LYS A 169 -18.46 -6.23 4.18
C LYS A 169 -17.40 -7.11 4.86
N ILE A 170 -16.44 -6.49 5.53
CA ILE A 170 -15.66 -7.17 6.56
C ILE A 170 -16.60 -7.27 7.76
N THR A 171 -17.33 -8.38 7.86
CA THR A 171 -17.83 -8.80 9.17
C THR A 171 -16.62 -9.22 9.98
N ALA A 172 -15.97 -8.24 10.62
CA ALA A 172 -14.95 -8.49 11.61
C ALA A 172 -15.64 -9.21 12.77
N PHE A 173 -15.03 -10.31 13.19
CA PHE A 173 -15.40 -11.10 14.35
C PHE A 173 -15.65 -10.18 15.55
N ARG A 174 -16.89 -10.14 16.03
CA ARG A 174 -17.16 -9.99 17.46
C ARG A 174 -16.71 -11.30 18.08
N TYR A 175 -15.67 -11.30 18.92
CA TYR A 175 -15.62 -11.96 20.22
C TYR A 175 -14.44 -11.39 21.00
#